data_AF-A0A1C2I166-F1
#
_entry.id   AF-A0A1C2I166-F1
#
_cell.length_a   1.000
_cell.length_b   1.000
_cell.length_c   1.000
_cell.angle_alpha   90.00
_cell.angle_beta   90.00
_cell.angle_gamma   90.00
#
_symmetry.space_group_name_H-M   'P 1'
#
loop_
_entity.id
_entity.type
_entity.pdbx_description
1 polymer ?
#
loop_
_entity_poly.entity_id
_entity_poly.type
_entity_poly.pdbx_seq_one_letter_code
_entity_poly.pdbx_strand_id
1 'polypeptide(L)'
;MSTRIYNGFLLETGSSAQLMQSVEAFRPKIQTKGQQLLDRFLKASATSGDALQGWHYWLECRREIAQRGLSHPAVDTEFKLVFFPDGNRFLGIAYTAHEAWFRSWLRQPLVKSYGYWTSSDKPRSISAKAWGERGADWDRVLGDDTPAERGLTIDLHKPNGPLPRRALRR
;
A
#
# COMPACT_ATOMS: atom_id res chain seq x y z
N MET A 1 2.62 14.14 20.29
CA MET A 1 3.45 12.89 20.25
C MET A 1 4.02 12.77 18.84
N SER A 2 5.22 12.22 18.66
CA SER A 2 5.80 12.09 17.31
C SER A 2 5.21 10.91 16.55
N THR A 3 4.71 11.15 15.33
CA THR A 3 4.06 10.14 14.49
C THR A 3 5.08 9.29 13.71
N ARG A 4 5.02 7.96 13.86
CA ARG A 4 5.94 7.01 13.19
C ARG A 4 5.37 6.56 11.85
N ILE A 5 6.04 6.84 10.74
CA ILE A 5 5.58 6.53 9.37
C ILE A 5 6.65 5.75 8.58
N TYR A 6 6.45 4.44 8.43
CA TYR A 6 7.38 3.53 7.74
C TYR A 6 7.35 3.67 6.22
N ASN A 7 6.16 3.68 5.62
CA ASN A 7 5.96 3.74 4.17
C ASN A 7 5.49 5.12 3.72
N GLY A 8 6.09 6.16 4.31
CA GLY A 8 5.83 7.55 3.97
C GLY A 8 6.45 7.89 2.62
N PHE A 9 5.70 8.62 1.81
CA PHE A 9 6.16 9.13 0.53
C PHE A 9 5.69 10.57 0.32
N LEU A 10 6.33 11.23 -0.62
CA LEU A 10 5.98 12.56 -1.10
C LEU A 10 5.63 12.44 -2.57
N LEU A 11 4.56 13.11 -3.00
CA LEU A 11 4.25 13.35 -4.39
C LEU A 11 4.45 14.84 -4.70
N GLU A 12 5.40 15.15 -5.57
CA GLU A 12 5.81 16.53 -5.90
C GLU A 12 4.86 17.20 -6.90
N THR A 13 3.60 17.33 -6.51
CA THR A 13 2.59 18.12 -7.21
C THR A 13 1.49 18.59 -6.26
N GLY A 14 0.97 19.80 -6.45
CA GLY A 14 -0.25 20.29 -5.78
C GLY A 14 -1.53 19.97 -6.56
N SER A 15 -1.41 19.34 -7.74
CA SER A 15 -2.55 19.05 -8.62
C SER A 15 -3.16 17.69 -8.28
N SER A 16 -4.43 17.72 -7.85
CA SER A 16 -5.24 16.51 -7.66
C SER A 16 -5.37 15.70 -8.94
N ALA A 17 -5.42 16.35 -10.11
CA ALA A 17 -5.45 15.67 -11.41
C ALA A 17 -4.17 14.86 -11.67
N GLN A 18 -2.99 15.42 -11.37
CA GLN A 18 -1.72 14.70 -11.52
C GLN A 18 -1.57 13.59 -10.48
N LEU A 19 -2.06 13.79 -9.25
CA LEU A 19 -2.16 12.71 -8.26
C LEU A 19 -2.98 11.54 -8.81
N MET A 20 -4.19 11.81 -9.31
CA MET A 20 -5.05 10.76 -9.86
C MET A 20 -4.43 10.11 -11.09
N GLN A 21 -3.73 10.87 -11.93
CA GLN A 21 -2.99 10.31 -13.06
C GLN A 21 -1.91 9.32 -12.62
N SER A 22 -1.11 9.65 -11.60
CA SER A 22 -0.07 8.74 -11.06
C SER A 22 -0.69 7.48 -10.45
N VAL A 23 -1.81 7.62 -9.75
CA VAL A 23 -2.58 6.49 -9.18
C VAL A 23 -3.10 5.58 -10.29
N GLU A 24 -3.78 6.13 -11.30
CA GLU A 24 -4.37 5.34 -12.39
C GLU A 24 -3.32 4.71 -13.30
N ALA A 25 -2.18 5.38 -13.53
CA ALA A 25 -1.06 4.79 -14.26
C ALA A 25 -0.44 3.59 -13.51
N PHE A 26 -0.48 3.60 -12.17
CA PHE A 26 0.09 2.53 -11.37
C PHE A 26 -0.87 1.37 -11.08
N ARG A 27 -2.18 1.64 -10.99
CA ARG A 27 -3.22 0.68 -10.61
C ARG A 27 -3.16 -0.64 -11.40
N PRO A 28 -3.03 -0.67 -12.75
CA PRO A 28 -2.97 -1.93 -13.50
C PRO A 28 -1.80 -2.82 -13.11
N LYS A 29 -0.66 -2.22 -12.74
CA LYS A 29 0.54 -2.97 -12.34
C LYS A 29 0.30 -3.72 -11.04
N ILE A 30 -0.36 -3.09 -10.06
CA ILE A 30 -0.68 -3.74 -8.79
C ILE A 30 -1.79 -4.79 -8.97
N GLN A 31 -2.80 -4.51 -9.78
CA GLN A 31 -3.81 -5.51 -10.16
C GLN A 31 -3.21 -6.76 -10.81
N THR A 32 -2.20 -6.57 -11.67
CA THR A 32 -1.47 -7.69 -12.27
C THR A 32 -0.70 -8.49 -11.22
N LYS A 33 -0.01 -7.83 -10.29
CA LYS A 33 0.72 -8.52 -9.21
C LYS A 33 -0.21 -9.24 -8.23
N GLY A 34 -1.35 -8.64 -7.89
CA GLY A 34 -2.39 -9.28 -7.08
C GLY A 34 -2.92 -10.55 -7.76
N GLN A 35 -3.14 -10.50 -9.08
CA GLN A 35 -3.53 -11.69 -9.84
C GLN A 35 -2.45 -12.77 -9.79
N GLN A 36 -1.18 -12.41 -9.97
CA GLN A 36 -0.08 -13.37 -9.94
C GLN A 36 0.04 -14.09 -8.59
N LEU A 37 -0.29 -13.41 -7.48
CA LEU A 37 -0.37 -14.04 -6.16
C LEU A 37 -1.49 -15.07 -6.11
N LEU A 38 -2.70 -14.71 -6.56
CA LEU A 38 -3.83 -15.64 -6.64
C LEU A 38 -3.51 -16.84 -7.52
N ASP A 39 -2.97 -16.63 -8.72
CA ASP A 39 -2.66 -17.70 -9.67
C ASP A 39 -1.60 -18.65 -9.10
N ARG A 40 -0.58 -18.11 -8.41
CA ARG A 40 0.44 -18.92 -7.73
C ARG A 40 -0.16 -19.73 -6.59
N PHE A 41 -1.01 -19.11 -5.79
CA PHE A 41 -1.68 -19.79 -4.67
C PHE A 41 -2.57 -20.92 -5.17
N LEU A 42 -3.44 -20.65 -6.14
CA LEU A 42 -4.32 -21.64 -6.74
C LEU A 42 -3.54 -22.78 -7.40
N LYS A 43 -2.41 -22.48 -8.05
CA LYS A 43 -1.54 -23.52 -8.62
C LYS A 43 -0.93 -24.41 -7.53
N ALA A 44 -0.48 -23.83 -6.42
CA ALA A 44 0.07 -24.58 -5.29
C ALA A 44 -1.00 -25.42 -4.57
N SER A 45 -2.23 -24.93 -4.48
CA SER A 45 -3.35 -25.67 -3.89
C SER A 45 -3.92 -26.72 -4.85
N ALA A 46 -3.95 -26.47 -6.16
CA ALA A 46 -4.49 -27.42 -7.14
C ALA A 46 -3.69 -28.74 -7.22
N THR A 47 -2.45 -28.76 -6.73
CA THR A 47 -1.68 -29.99 -6.50
C THR A 47 -2.40 -30.98 -5.56
N SER A 48 -3.41 -30.55 -4.80
CA SER A 48 -4.28 -31.41 -3.98
C SER A 48 -5.56 -31.89 -4.68
N GLY A 49 -5.81 -31.51 -5.95
CA GLY A 49 -6.88 -32.08 -6.80
C GLY A 49 -8.17 -31.28 -6.94
N ASP A 50 -8.37 -30.17 -6.20
CA ASP A 50 -9.60 -29.36 -6.29
C ASP A 50 -9.33 -27.83 -6.30
N ALA A 51 -9.60 -27.20 -7.45
CA ALA A 51 -9.46 -25.75 -7.62
C ALA A 51 -10.50 -24.95 -6.82
N LEU A 52 -11.68 -25.52 -6.54
CA LEU A 52 -12.69 -24.91 -5.68
C LEU A 52 -12.20 -24.86 -4.24
N GLN A 53 -11.63 -25.96 -3.75
CA GLN A 53 -11.03 -26.02 -2.42
C GLN A 53 -9.90 -24.98 -2.25
N GLY A 54 -9.03 -24.85 -3.25
CA GLY A 54 -8.00 -23.80 -3.27
C GLY A 54 -8.59 -22.39 -3.20
N TRP A 55 -9.67 -22.13 -3.94
CA TRP A 55 -10.36 -20.85 -3.88
C TRP A 55 -11.05 -20.59 -2.53
N HIS A 56 -11.69 -21.59 -1.94
CA HIS A 56 -12.30 -21.48 -0.60
C HIS A 56 -11.24 -21.17 0.46
N TYR A 57 -10.09 -21.86 0.41
CA TYR A 57 -8.99 -21.62 1.33
C TYR A 57 -8.40 -20.20 1.16
N TRP A 58 -8.25 -19.72 -0.09
CA TRP A 58 -7.86 -18.34 -0.35
C TRP A 58 -8.81 -17.33 0.32
N LEU A 59 -10.12 -17.54 0.19
CA LEU A 59 -11.12 -16.66 0.81
C LEU A 59 -11.08 -16.72 2.34
N GLU A 60 -10.84 -17.89 2.91
CA GLU A 60 -10.75 -18.10 4.36
C GLU A 60 -9.54 -17.37 4.95
N CYS A 61 -8.33 -17.57 4.40
CA CYS A 61 -7.13 -16.86 4.85
C CYS A 61 -7.32 -15.33 4.83
N ARG A 62 -8.04 -14.81 3.84
CA ARG A 62 -8.31 -13.37 3.74
C ARG A 62 -9.33 -12.86 4.73
N ARG A 63 -10.35 -13.66 5.07
CA ARG A 63 -11.26 -13.34 6.19
C ARG A 63 -10.50 -13.30 7.50
N GLU A 64 -9.57 -14.23 7.71
CA GLU A 64 -8.72 -14.24 8.91
C GLU A 64 -7.82 -13.01 9.00
N ILE A 65 -7.20 -12.57 7.88
CA ILE A 65 -6.45 -11.31 7.83
C ILE A 65 -7.35 -10.14 8.27
N ALA A 66 -8.54 -10.03 7.69
CA ALA A 66 -9.46 -8.93 7.98
C ALA A 66 -10.00 -8.92 9.42
N GLN A 67 -10.26 -10.09 10.00
CA GLN A 67 -10.86 -10.22 11.33
C GLN A 67 -9.84 -10.19 12.48
N ARG A 68 -8.68 -10.83 12.28
CA ARG A 68 -7.69 -11.07 13.34
C ARG A 68 -6.44 -10.19 13.21
N GLY A 69 -6.32 -9.43 12.12
CA GLY A 69 -5.11 -8.64 11.83
C GLY A 69 -3.87 -9.51 11.58
N LEU A 70 -4.06 -10.80 11.30
CA LEU A 70 -2.97 -11.72 10.95
C LEU A 70 -2.42 -11.32 9.59
N SER A 71 -1.10 -11.25 9.44
CA SER A 71 -0.49 -11.02 8.12
C SER A 71 -0.24 -12.36 7.43
N HIS A 72 -0.82 -12.57 6.25
CA HIS A 72 -0.53 -13.71 5.40
C HIS A 72 -0.08 -13.22 4.02
N PRO A 73 1.21 -12.88 3.83
CA PRO A 73 1.69 -12.21 2.62
C PRO A 73 1.34 -12.92 1.31
N ALA A 74 1.19 -14.25 1.32
CA ALA A 74 0.83 -15.00 0.13
C ALA A 74 -0.62 -14.75 -0.37
N VAL A 75 -1.52 -14.26 0.50
CA VAL A 75 -2.93 -14.00 0.17
C VAL A 75 -3.37 -12.55 0.43
N ASP A 76 -2.56 -11.79 1.18
CA ASP A 76 -2.75 -10.37 1.37
C ASP A 76 -2.39 -9.65 0.07
N THR A 77 -3.41 -9.13 -0.62
CA THR A 77 -3.23 -8.34 -1.84
C THR A 77 -3.61 -6.88 -1.63
N GLU A 78 -3.78 -6.45 -0.37
CA GLU A 78 -4.16 -5.09 -0.07
C GLU A 78 -3.01 -4.12 -0.42
N PHE A 79 -3.39 -3.08 -1.15
CA PHE A 79 -2.52 -1.92 -1.35
C PHE A 79 -3.40 -0.67 -1.32
N LYS A 80 -3.28 0.08 -0.22
CA LYS A 80 -3.92 1.38 -0.04
C LYS A 80 -2.90 2.50 -0.04
N LEU A 81 -3.26 3.61 -0.65
CA LEU A 81 -2.52 4.87 -0.57
C LEU A 81 -3.41 5.88 0.15
N VAL A 82 -2.86 6.55 1.14
CA VAL A 82 -3.51 7.67 1.82
C VAL A 82 -2.73 8.93 1.52
N PHE A 83 -3.41 9.98 1.06
CA PHE A 83 -2.80 11.24 0.66
C PHE A 83 -3.27 12.39 1.53
N PHE A 84 -2.34 13.27 1.87
CA PHE A 84 -2.57 14.49 2.66
C PHE A 84 -2.08 15.69 1.84
N PRO A 85 -2.96 16.66 1.54
CA PRO A 85 -2.55 17.87 0.85
C PRO A 85 -1.58 18.68 1.73
N ASP A 86 -0.49 19.15 1.13
CA ASP A 86 0.52 19.97 1.80
C ASP A 86 0.98 21.10 0.88
N GLY A 87 0.11 22.09 0.64
CA GLY A 87 0.39 23.17 -0.31
C GLY A 87 0.57 22.64 -1.73
N ASN A 88 1.78 22.78 -2.29
CA ASN A 88 2.10 22.38 -3.67
C ASN A 88 2.62 20.94 -3.82
N ARG A 89 2.34 20.09 -2.83
CA ARG A 89 2.74 18.68 -2.79
C ARG A 89 1.73 17.88 -1.99
N PHE A 90 1.80 16.55 -2.07
CA PHE A 90 1.08 15.66 -1.17
C PHE A 90 2.05 14.80 -0.38
N LEU A 91 1.83 14.72 0.93
CA LEU A 91 2.38 13.63 1.73
C LEU A 91 1.48 12.41 1.58
N GLY A 92 2.05 11.22 1.70
CA GLY A 92 1.22 10.02 1.66
C GLY A 92 1.81 8.81 2.35
N ILE A 93 0.92 7.90 2.74
CA ILE A 93 1.26 6.67 3.45
C ILE A 93 0.76 5.51 2.62
N ALA A 94 1.64 4.54 2.36
CA ALA A 94 1.29 3.31 1.69
C ALA A 94 1.08 2.16 2.70
N TYR A 95 -0.12 1.58 2.67
CA TYR A 95 -0.43 0.36 3.44
C TYR A 95 -0.41 -0.83 2.49
N THR A 96 0.58 -1.71 2.68
CA THR A 96 0.72 -2.96 1.94
C THR A 96 1.63 -3.91 2.69
N ALA A 97 1.32 -5.21 2.64
CA ALA A 97 2.23 -6.26 3.13
C ALA A 97 3.44 -6.49 2.20
N HIS A 98 3.43 -5.90 1.00
CA HIS A 98 4.43 -6.16 -0.04
C HIS A 98 5.37 -4.97 -0.22
N GLU A 99 6.53 -5.01 0.45
CA GLU A 99 7.55 -3.96 0.30
C GLU A 99 7.95 -3.73 -1.16
N ALA A 100 8.04 -4.79 -1.97
CA ALA A 100 8.35 -4.70 -3.40
C ALA A 100 7.28 -3.91 -4.20
N TRP A 101 6.04 -3.85 -3.71
CA TRP A 101 4.96 -3.07 -4.32
C TRP A 101 5.13 -1.60 -3.97
N PHE A 102 5.42 -1.28 -2.71
CA PHE A 102 5.75 0.09 -2.30
C PHE A 102 7.00 0.61 -3.02
N ARG A 103 8.08 -0.18 -3.10
CA ARG A 103 9.27 0.17 -3.91
C ARG A 103 8.94 0.39 -5.40
N SER A 104 7.90 -0.28 -5.93
CA SER A 104 7.42 -0.03 -7.29
C SER A 104 6.64 1.27 -7.42
N TRP A 105 5.91 1.67 -6.38
CA TRP A 105 5.21 2.96 -6.29
C TRP A 105 6.21 4.12 -6.27
N LEU A 106 7.28 4.00 -5.48
CA LEU A 106 8.36 4.99 -5.41
C LEU A 106 9.12 5.23 -6.73
N ARG A 107 8.90 4.39 -7.76
CA ARG A 107 9.48 4.57 -9.10
C ARG A 107 8.58 5.38 -10.04
N GLN A 108 7.36 5.72 -9.60
CA GLN A 108 6.50 6.60 -10.38
C GLN A 108 7.14 8.00 -10.47
N PRO A 109 6.92 8.73 -11.59
CA PRO A 109 7.32 10.13 -11.67
C PRO A 109 6.76 10.93 -10.49
N LEU A 110 7.55 11.88 -9.99
CA LEU A 110 7.21 12.78 -8.88
C LEU A 110 7.04 12.12 -7.50
N VAL A 111 7.14 10.79 -7.40
CA VAL A 111 7.04 10.08 -6.11
C VAL A 111 8.43 9.90 -5.51
N LYS A 112 8.59 10.28 -4.24
CA LYS A 112 9.84 10.13 -3.48
C LYS A 112 9.59 9.50 -2.12
N SER A 113 10.55 8.74 -1.61
CA SER A 113 10.50 8.24 -0.24
C SER A 113 10.58 9.39 0.76
N TYR A 114 9.64 9.45 1.69
CA TYR A 114 9.48 10.54 2.64
C TYR A 114 8.98 10.05 4.02
N GLY A 115 9.42 8.87 4.44
CA GLY A 115 9.17 8.35 5.78
C GLY A 115 9.83 9.19 6.87
N TYR A 116 9.29 9.07 8.09
CA TYR A 116 9.79 9.73 9.29
C TYR A 116 9.65 8.81 10.52
N TRP A 117 10.73 8.73 11.30
CA TRP A 117 10.78 7.98 12.54
C TRP A 117 11.72 8.64 13.55
N THR A 118 11.24 8.86 14.77
CA THR A 118 12.00 9.53 15.84
C THR A 118 13.04 8.67 16.53
N SER A 119 12.91 7.34 16.53
CA SER A 119 13.91 6.48 17.16
C SER A 119 14.98 6.06 16.15
N SER A 120 16.08 6.81 16.14
CA SER A 120 17.44 6.45 15.67
C SER A 120 17.65 6.03 14.20
N ASP A 121 16.59 5.65 13.47
CA ASP A 121 16.65 5.13 12.10
C ASP A 121 16.58 6.26 11.06
N LYS A 122 17.16 7.41 11.39
CA LYS A 122 17.39 8.47 10.42
C LYS A 122 18.36 7.93 9.36
N PRO A 123 17.99 7.92 8.07
CA PRO A 123 18.91 7.53 7.01
C PRO A 123 20.21 8.36 7.09
N ARG A 124 21.36 7.71 6.90
CA ARG A 124 22.68 8.39 6.95
C ARG A 124 22.78 9.54 5.95
N SER A 125 22.08 9.43 4.83
CA SER A 125 22.03 10.43 3.75
C SER A 125 21.20 11.67 4.05
N ILE A 126 20.43 11.70 5.14
CA ILE A 126 19.54 12.84 5.48
C ILE A 126 20.11 13.58 6.69
N SER A 127 20.22 14.90 6.60
CA SER A 127 20.68 15.72 7.73
C SER A 127 19.68 15.70 8.89
N ALA A 128 20.13 15.95 10.13
CA ALA A 128 19.24 16.03 11.28
C ALA A 128 18.17 17.12 11.11
N LYS A 129 18.55 18.26 10.51
CA LYS A 129 17.63 19.36 10.18
C LYS A 129 16.53 18.91 9.22
N ALA A 130 16.91 18.35 8.07
CA ALA A 130 15.95 17.85 7.09
C ALA A 130 15.07 16.73 7.67
N TRP A 131 15.61 15.91 8.57
CA TRP A 131 14.82 14.89 9.29
C TRP A 131 13.79 15.52 10.23
N GLY A 132 14.17 16.56 10.98
CA GLY A 132 13.25 17.32 11.84
C GLY A 132 12.16 18.01 11.03
N GLU A 133 12.48 18.57 9.86
CA GLU A 133 11.52 19.16 8.94
C GLU A 133 10.46 18.13 8.49
N ARG A 134 10.86 16.88 8.19
CA ARG A 134 9.89 15.81 7.91
C ARG A 134 8.93 15.57 9.06
N GLY A 135 9.43 15.57 10.29
CA GLY A 135 8.60 15.41 11.48
C GLY A 135 7.56 16.51 11.59
N ALA A 136 7.99 17.76 11.44
CA ALA A 136 7.09 18.91 11.45
C ALA A 136 6.05 18.86 10.31
N ASP A 137 6.46 18.40 9.12
CA ASP A 137 5.57 18.20 7.99
C ASP A 137 4.50 17.14 8.27
N TRP A 138 4.89 15.99 8.84
CA TRP A 138 3.95 14.93 9.22
C TRP A 138 3.01 15.36 10.36
N ASP A 139 3.54 16.02 11.39
CA ASP A 139 2.73 16.51 12.51
C ASP A 139 1.72 17.57 12.03
N ARG A 140 2.10 18.41 11.07
CA ARG A 140 1.21 19.43 10.48
C ARG A 140 0.04 18.82 9.70
N VAL A 141 0.28 17.76 8.93
CA VAL A 141 -0.79 17.14 8.12
C VAL A 141 -1.63 16.11 8.86
N LEU A 142 -1.11 15.50 9.94
CA LEU A 142 -1.84 14.50 10.73
C LEU A 142 -2.48 15.09 11.99
N GLY A 143 -1.81 16.02 12.67
CA GLY A 143 -2.24 16.53 13.97
C GLY A 143 -2.43 15.39 14.97
N ASP A 144 -3.62 15.36 15.61
CA ASP A 144 -4.01 14.31 16.55
C ASP A 144 -4.88 13.21 15.91
N ASP A 145 -5.22 13.34 14.63
CA ASP A 145 -6.11 12.41 13.91
C ASP A 145 -5.35 11.19 13.38
N THR A 146 -6.08 10.10 13.14
CA THR A 146 -5.48 8.97 12.42
C THR A 146 -5.33 9.29 10.93
N PRO A 147 -4.33 8.69 10.25
CA PRO A 147 -4.18 8.83 8.80
C PRO A 147 -5.46 8.58 7.99
N ALA A 148 -6.26 7.61 8.40
CA ALA A 148 -7.48 7.22 7.69
C ALA A 148 -8.62 8.25 7.84
N GLU A 149 -8.64 9.00 8.94
CA GLU A 149 -9.67 10.03 9.19
C GLU A 149 -9.40 11.32 8.42
N ARG A 150 -8.12 11.65 8.21
CA ARG A 150 -7.71 12.94 7.65
C ARG A 150 -7.31 12.91 6.18
N GLY A 151 -6.89 11.75 5.68
CA GLY A 151 -6.34 11.61 4.34
C GLY A 151 -7.33 11.12 3.30
N LEU A 152 -7.10 11.48 2.03
CA LEU A 152 -7.77 10.87 0.88
C LEU A 152 -7.25 9.43 0.73
N THR A 153 -8.11 8.46 1.00
CA THR A 153 -7.76 7.04 0.88
C THR A 153 -8.15 6.48 -0.49
N ILE A 154 -7.19 5.84 -1.16
CA ILE A 154 -7.38 5.17 -2.44
C ILE A 154 -6.92 3.72 -2.35
N ASP A 155 -7.87 2.81 -2.57
CA ASP A 155 -7.56 1.38 -2.74
C ASP A 155 -7.04 1.14 -4.15
N LEU A 156 -5.76 0.79 -4.31
CA LEU A 156 -5.21 0.33 -5.58
C LEU A 156 -5.61 -1.11 -5.88
N HIS A 157 -5.71 -1.91 -4.82
CA HIS A 157 -6.14 -3.30 -4.89
C HIS A 157 -6.94 -3.67 -3.66
N LYS A 158 -8.16 -4.15 -3.87
CA LYS A 158 -9.09 -4.42 -2.79
C LYS A 158 -8.77 -5.73 -2.08
N PRO A 159 -9.07 -5.83 -0.77
CA PRO A 159 -9.03 -7.07 -0.01
C PRO A 159 -10.08 -8.11 -0.48
N ASN A 160 -10.89 -7.82 -1.51
CA ASN A 160 -11.85 -8.76 -2.07
C ASN A 160 -11.55 -9.16 -3.54
N GLY A 161 -10.56 -8.53 -4.18
CA GLY A 161 -10.04 -8.96 -5.50
C GLY A 161 -8.70 -9.70 -5.34
N PRO A 162 -8.15 -10.32 -6.40
CA PRO A 162 -8.75 -10.54 -7.71
C PRO A 162 -9.67 -11.77 -7.69
N LEU A 163 -10.47 -11.92 -8.75
CA LEU A 163 -11.23 -13.14 -9.01
C LEU A 163 -10.39 -14.13 -9.86
N PRO A 164 -10.62 -15.44 -9.78
CA PRO A 164 -9.98 -16.40 -10.67
C PRO A 164 -10.28 -16.08 -12.15
N ARG A 165 -9.23 -15.97 -12.99
CA ARG A 165 -9.38 -15.61 -14.42
C ARG A 165 -9.97 -16.72 -15.29
N ARG A 166 -9.71 -17.97 -14.94
CA ARG A 166 -10.45 -19.10 -15.49
C ARG A 166 -11.58 -19.37 -14.51
N ALA A 167 -12.82 -19.18 -14.98
CA ALA A 167 -13.98 -19.71 -14.30
C ALA A 167 -13.65 -21.16 -13.91
N LEU A 168 -13.99 -21.50 -12.67
CA LEU A 168 -14.07 -22.87 -12.18
C LEU A 168 -14.98 -23.62 -13.17
N ARG A 169 -14.40 -24.13 -14.26
CA ARG A 169 -15.17 -24.79 -15.31
C ARG A 169 -15.63 -26.08 -14.67
N ARG A 170 -16.95 -26.14 -14.44
CA ARG A 170 -17.68 -27.36 -14.10
C ARG A 170 -17.42 -28.42 -15.16
#